data_AF-K5V6E1-F1
#
_entry.id   AF-K5V6E1-F1
#
_cell.length_a   1.000
_cell.length_b   1.000
_cell.length_c   1.000
_cell.angle_alpha   90.00
_cell.angle_beta   90.00
_cell.angle_gamma   90.00
#
_symmetry.space_group_name_H-M   'P 1'
#
loop_
_entity.id
_entity.type
_entity.pdbx_description
1 polymer ?
#
loop_
_entity_poly.entity_id
_entity_poly.type
_entity_poly.pdbx_seq_one_letter_code
_entity_poly.pdbx_strand_id
1 'polypeptide(L)'
;MDNSRGQNPCLITAYLNSACLADPTDAYVYSLPDDYHYTSPAVQFATPCQCSTVFYSTIGACATCQNRESLPWLTWQTNCSTDYIGVWPGNIPSGTSIPAWAYLDVTRTDAFNASAAQANAAQDPPESSAIPSATPSIGFSSPLPTATGSGAATPLAPSSAPTLPASSPGKKSNTGAIVGGVVGGVGGVAIIAGIIAYFIMKSRQSTSANTYAANGTTAASASTFGPHDDMGTSHIEKTAFDATTYAAPAPLTTPPPST
;
A
#
# COMPACT_ATOMS: atom_id res chain seq x y z
N MET A 1 -4.92 19.59 1.20
CA MET A 1 -3.77 18.66 1.39
C MET A 1 -3.02 18.52 0.08
N ASP A 2 -3.00 19.58 -0.72
CA ASP A 2 -2.36 19.54 -2.03
C ASP A 2 -0.85 19.65 -1.83
N ASN A 3 -0.09 19.08 -2.76
CA ASN A 3 1.36 19.23 -2.73
C ASN A 3 1.77 20.62 -3.26
N SER A 4 3.07 20.93 -3.17
CA SER A 4 3.67 22.17 -3.69
C SER A 4 3.46 22.41 -5.19
N ARG A 5 3.02 21.39 -5.94
CA ARG A 5 2.71 21.46 -7.37
C ARG A 5 1.22 21.68 -7.64
N GLY A 6 0.41 21.94 -6.60
CA GLY A 6 -1.04 22.14 -6.71
C GLY A 6 -1.82 20.86 -7.04
N GLN A 7 -1.25 19.69 -6.77
CA GLN A 7 -1.89 18.41 -7.06
C GLN A 7 -2.68 17.93 -5.86
N ASN A 8 -3.94 17.58 -6.10
CA ASN A 8 -4.78 16.96 -5.09
C ASN A 8 -4.31 15.52 -4.78
N PRO A 9 -4.75 14.93 -3.65
CA PRO A 9 -4.33 13.58 -3.26
C PRO A 9 -4.55 12.51 -4.34
N CYS A 10 -5.66 12.56 -5.07
CA CYS A 10 -5.92 11.58 -6.13
C CYS A 10 -4.93 11.67 -7.29
N LEU A 11 -4.56 12.89 -7.69
CA LEU A 11 -3.58 13.11 -8.74
C LEU A 11 -2.17 12.69 -8.27
N ILE A 12 -1.81 13.00 -7.02
CA ILE A 12 -0.55 12.53 -6.42
C ILE A 12 -0.51 10.99 -6.47
N THR A 13 -1.59 10.32 -6.06
CA THR A 13 -1.66 8.86 -6.10
C THR A 13 -1.56 8.29 -7.50
N ALA A 14 -2.18 8.91 -8.51
CA ALA A 14 -2.06 8.47 -9.90
C ALA A 14 -0.61 8.53 -10.38
N TYR A 15 0.11 9.62 -10.08
CA TYR A 15 1.54 9.68 -10.35
C TYR A 15 2.30 8.58 -9.62
N LEU A 16 2.08 8.39 -8.33
CA LEU A 16 2.77 7.34 -7.58
C LEU A 16 2.47 5.93 -8.11
N ASN A 17 1.25 5.67 -8.55
CA ASN A 17 0.86 4.40 -9.15
C ASN A 17 1.61 4.16 -10.48
N SER A 18 1.96 5.22 -11.23
CA SER A 18 2.76 5.08 -12.46
C SER A 18 4.18 4.56 -12.22
N ALA A 19 4.74 4.79 -11.02
CA ALA A 19 6.01 4.21 -10.61
C ALA A 19 5.86 2.75 -10.10
N CYS A 20 4.63 2.30 -9.88
CA CYS A 20 4.33 0.95 -9.43
C CYS A 20 4.09 -0.04 -10.56
N LEU A 21 3.52 0.43 -11.65
CA LEU A 21 3.12 -0.43 -12.75
C LEU A 21 4.28 -0.62 -13.73
N ALA A 22 4.30 -1.79 -14.38
CA ALA A 22 5.25 -2.06 -15.46
C ALA A 22 5.00 -1.13 -16.67
N ASP A 23 3.73 -0.87 -16.96
CA ASP A 23 3.31 0.16 -17.90
C ASP A 23 2.75 1.37 -17.13
N PRO A 24 3.42 2.54 -17.16
CA PRO A 24 2.95 3.73 -16.46
C PRO A 24 1.65 4.31 -17.05
N THR A 25 1.25 3.91 -18.25
CA THR A 25 0.00 4.40 -18.87
C THR A 25 -1.25 3.80 -18.23
N ASP A 26 -1.14 2.68 -17.52
CA ASP A 26 -2.24 2.06 -16.77
C ASP A 26 -2.49 2.73 -15.40
N ALA A 27 -1.72 3.77 -15.07
CA ALA A 27 -1.76 4.43 -13.78
C ALA A 27 -2.94 5.39 -13.64
N TYR A 28 -4.10 4.83 -13.29
CA TYR A 28 -5.31 5.59 -13.04
C TYR A 28 -5.80 5.42 -11.60
N VAL A 29 -6.43 6.48 -11.08
CA VAL A 29 -7.19 6.45 -9.83
C VAL A 29 -8.62 6.82 -10.17
N TYR A 30 -9.50 5.81 -10.19
CA TYR A 30 -10.90 5.98 -10.55
C TYR A 30 -11.69 6.61 -9.41
N SER A 31 -12.68 7.44 -9.73
CA SER A 31 -13.69 7.84 -8.76
C SER A 31 -14.49 6.63 -8.31
N LEU A 32 -14.66 6.46 -7.01
CA LEU A 32 -15.41 5.35 -6.45
C LEU A 32 -16.90 5.69 -6.34
N PRO A 33 -17.82 4.76 -6.67
CA PRO A 33 -19.23 4.89 -6.31
C PRO A 33 -19.42 4.89 -4.78
N ASP A 34 -20.63 5.21 -4.32
CA ASP A 34 -20.97 5.15 -2.90
C ASP A 34 -20.81 3.72 -2.37
N ASP A 35 -20.37 3.59 -1.11
CA ASP A 35 -20.06 2.31 -0.45
C ASP A 35 -18.88 1.50 -1.01
N TYR A 36 -18.13 2.05 -1.99
CA TYR A 36 -16.88 1.46 -2.48
C TYR A 36 -15.65 2.06 -1.81
N HIS A 37 -14.60 1.26 -1.71
CA HIS A 37 -13.28 1.64 -1.21
C HIS A 37 -12.18 1.19 -2.19
N TYR A 38 -11.03 1.85 -2.14
CA TYR A 38 -9.86 1.37 -2.87
C TYR A 38 -9.33 0.10 -2.23
N THR A 39 -8.86 -0.82 -3.07
CA THR A 39 -8.29 -2.10 -2.64
C THR A 39 -6.82 -2.19 -3.06
N SER A 40 -6.06 -2.95 -2.27
CA SER A 40 -4.69 -3.34 -2.61
C SER A 40 -4.72 -4.34 -3.78
N PRO A 41 -3.69 -4.36 -4.65
CA PRO A 41 -3.59 -5.35 -5.72
C PRO A 41 -3.69 -6.79 -5.22
N ALA A 42 -4.10 -7.69 -6.12
CA ALA A 42 -4.04 -9.13 -5.87
C ALA A 42 -2.58 -9.60 -5.70
N VAL A 43 -2.37 -10.69 -4.95
CA VAL A 43 -1.04 -11.23 -4.58
C VAL A 43 0.00 -11.30 -5.72
N GLN A 44 -0.42 -11.60 -6.95
CA GLN A 44 0.49 -11.72 -8.11
C GLN A 44 0.95 -10.38 -8.68
N PHE A 45 0.28 -9.30 -8.31
CA PHE A 45 0.50 -7.94 -8.81
C PHE A 45 0.84 -6.95 -7.70
N ALA A 46 1.01 -7.42 -6.47
CA ALA A 46 1.42 -6.58 -5.35
C ALA A 46 2.87 -6.12 -5.56
N THR A 47 3.05 -4.82 -5.75
CA THR A 47 4.36 -4.22 -5.97
C THR A 47 4.89 -3.54 -4.70
N PRO A 48 6.23 -3.41 -4.53
CA PRO A 48 6.82 -2.76 -3.36
C PRO A 48 6.22 -1.40 -3.00
N CYS A 49 5.94 -0.57 -4.01
CA CYS A 49 5.39 0.76 -3.78
C CYS A 49 3.90 0.73 -3.40
N GLN A 50 3.08 -0.18 -3.92
CA GLN A 50 1.70 -0.36 -3.46
C GLN A 50 1.62 -0.92 -2.02
N CYS A 51 2.67 -1.64 -1.62
CA CYS A 51 2.89 -2.13 -0.24
C CYS A 51 3.58 -1.11 0.68
N SER A 52 3.67 0.16 0.27
CA SER A 52 4.15 1.25 1.11
C SER A 52 3.01 1.93 1.85
N THR A 53 3.23 2.27 3.13
CA THR A 53 2.30 3.13 3.88
C THR A 53 2.16 4.52 3.25
N VAL A 54 3.15 4.95 2.46
CA VAL A 54 3.10 6.21 1.72
C VAL A 54 2.05 6.14 0.61
N PHE A 55 2.04 5.07 -0.18
CA PHE A 55 1.00 4.87 -1.20
C PHE A 55 -0.38 4.80 -0.55
N TYR A 56 -0.51 3.97 0.48
CA TYR A 56 -1.73 3.82 1.27
C TYR A 56 -2.25 5.16 1.82
N SER A 57 -1.38 6.00 2.37
CA SER A 57 -1.78 7.32 2.85
C SER A 57 -2.31 8.21 1.72
N THR A 58 -1.65 8.23 0.55
CA THR A 58 -2.12 9.06 -0.57
C THR A 58 -3.45 8.58 -1.14
N ILE A 59 -3.63 7.25 -1.32
CA ILE A 59 -4.89 6.69 -1.82
C ILE A 59 -6.02 6.84 -0.79
N GLY A 60 -5.72 6.76 0.52
CA GLY A 60 -6.68 7.03 1.59
C GLY A 60 -7.10 8.50 1.68
N ALA A 61 -6.16 9.43 1.45
CA ALA A 61 -6.48 10.84 1.29
C ALA A 61 -7.34 11.10 0.05
N CYS A 62 -7.09 10.39 -1.06
CA CYS A 62 -7.95 10.44 -2.23
C CYS A 62 -9.37 9.92 -1.93
N ALA A 63 -9.51 8.81 -1.22
CA ALA A 63 -10.80 8.31 -0.75
C ALA A 63 -11.53 9.37 0.10
N THR A 64 -10.82 10.02 1.02
CA THR A 64 -11.38 11.11 1.84
C THR A 64 -11.89 12.26 0.98
N CYS A 65 -11.14 12.68 -0.06
CA CYS A 65 -11.59 13.71 -1.00
C CYS A 65 -12.85 13.32 -1.79
N GLN A 66 -13.10 12.02 -1.96
CA GLN A 66 -14.29 11.48 -2.61
C GLN A 66 -15.42 11.16 -1.62
N ASN A 67 -15.26 11.48 -0.32
CA ASN A 67 -16.18 11.08 0.75
C ASN A 67 -16.38 9.56 0.79
N ARG A 68 -15.26 8.82 0.74
CA ARG A 68 -15.19 7.36 0.85
C ARG A 68 -14.35 6.97 2.05
N GLU A 69 -14.68 5.80 2.60
CA GLU A 69 -13.88 5.19 3.64
C GLU A 69 -12.63 4.53 3.06
N SER A 70 -11.54 4.56 3.82
CA SER A 70 -10.30 3.85 3.49
C SER A 70 -10.33 2.47 4.15
N LEU A 71 -9.87 1.44 3.46
CA LEU A 71 -9.62 0.15 4.10
C LEU A 71 -8.61 0.31 5.25
N PRO A 72 -8.72 -0.50 6.33
CA PRO A 72 -7.68 -0.54 7.35
C PRO A 72 -6.33 -0.99 6.78
N TRP A 73 -5.22 -0.51 7.34
CA TRP A 73 -3.87 -0.83 6.86
C TRP A 73 -3.57 -2.32 6.91
N LEU A 74 -3.95 -3.00 8.00
CA LEU A 74 -3.84 -4.45 8.18
C LEU A 74 -4.59 -5.22 7.08
N THR A 75 -5.70 -4.68 6.58
CA THR A 75 -6.43 -5.26 5.45
C THR A 75 -5.72 -4.97 4.12
N TRP A 76 -5.23 -3.75 3.94
CA TRP A 76 -4.50 -3.33 2.75
C TRP A 76 -3.24 -4.16 2.51
N GLN A 77 -2.46 -4.44 3.56
CA GLN A 77 -1.19 -5.14 3.46
C GLN A 77 -1.32 -6.67 3.32
N THR A 78 -2.54 -7.23 3.32
CA THR A 78 -2.76 -8.70 3.33
C THR A 78 -2.06 -9.44 2.20
N ASN A 79 -1.91 -8.81 1.05
CA ASN A 79 -1.26 -9.38 -0.14
C ASN A 79 0.21 -8.96 -0.29
N CYS A 80 0.76 -8.21 0.67
CA CYS A 80 2.13 -7.73 0.65
C CYS A 80 3.08 -8.76 1.27
N SER A 81 4.12 -9.14 0.52
CA SER A 81 5.19 -10.00 1.04
C SER A 81 6.19 -9.23 1.91
N THR A 82 6.26 -7.92 1.72
CA THR A 82 7.13 -7.01 2.48
C THR A 82 6.43 -5.66 2.59
N ASP A 83 6.33 -5.16 3.81
CA ASP A 83 5.69 -3.88 4.11
C ASP A 83 6.74 -2.77 4.16
N TYR A 84 6.49 -1.68 3.44
CA TYR A 84 7.37 -0.51 3.39
C TYR A 84 6.81 0.60 4.26
N ILE A 85 7.09 0.51 5.56
CA ILE A 85 6.57 1.44 6.57
C ILE A 85 7.36 2.75 6.56
N GLY A 86 6.66 3.87 6.38
CA GLY A 86 7.24 5.22 6.43
C GLY A 86 8.28 5.49 5.34
N VAL A 87 8.30 4.68 4.26
CA VAL A 87 9.28 4.82 3.18
C VAL A 87 8.64 4.58 1.82
N TRP A 88 9.00 5.40 0.85
CA TRP A 88 8.64 5.20 -0.55
C TRP A 88 9.77 4.44 -1.26
N PRO A 89 9.56 3.19 -1.69
CA PRO A 89 10.63 2.34 -2.23
C PRO A 89 10.95 2.60 -3.72
N GLY A 90 10.08 3.33 -4.44
CA GLY A 90 10.26 3.63 -5.87
C GLY A 90 10.97 4.95 -6.13
N ASN A 91 11.27 5.24 -7.40
CA ASN A 91 11.58 6.61 -7.81
C ASN A 91 10.31 7.46 -7.79
N ILE A 92 10.41 8.71 -7.34
CA ILE A 92 9.31 9.66 -7.42
C ILE A 92 9.25 10.19 -8.86
N PRO A 93 8.10 10.10 -9.56
CA PRO A 93 7.97 10.70 -10.88
C PRO A 93 8.23 12.21 -10.87
N SER A 94 8.95 12.73 -11.87
CA SER A 94 9.33 14.15 -11.94
C SER A 94 8.16 15.13 -12.00
N GLY A 95 6.96 14.64 -12.35
CA GLY A 95 5.72 15.40 -12.36
C GLY A 95 5.05 15.58 -11.01
N THR A 96 5.50 14.90 -9.94
CA THR A 96 4.86 14.91 -8.62
C THR A 96 5.84 15.13 -7.47
N SER A 97 5.30 15.50 -6.32
CA SER A 97 5.97 15.51 -5.02
C SER A 97 5.08 14.78 -4.01
N ILE A 98 5.69 14.02 -3.11
CA ILE A 98 5.00 13.34 -2.01
C ILE A 98 5.00 14.29 -0.80
N PRO A 99 3.82 14.74 -0.34
CA PRO A 99 3.73 15.55 0.87
C PRO A 99 4.21 14.81 2.11
N ALA A 100 4.76 15.54 3.09
CA ALA A 100 5.23 14.92 4.32
C ALA A 100 4.12 14.19 5.10
N TRP A 101 2.87 14.63 4.96
CA TRP A 101 1.73 13.99 5.63
C TRP A 101 1.51 12.54 5.17
N ALA A 102 1.97 12.17 3.97
CA ALA A 102 1.86 10.80 3.48
C ALA A 102 2.77 9.82 4.24
N TYR A 103 3.76 10.34 4.97
CA TYR A 103 4.70 9.57 5.79
C TYR A 103 4.30 9.46 7.26
N LEU A 104 3.13 9.99 7.64
CA LEU A 104 2.58 9.79 8.98
C LEU A 104 2.35 8.30 9.25
N ASP A 105 2.61 7.88 10.49
CA ASP A 105 2.48 6.48 10.88
C ASP A 105 1.00 6.05 11.00
N VAL A 106 0.54 5.36 9.97
CA VAL A 106 -0.81 4.76 9.88
C VAL A 106 -0.91 3.39 10.56
N THR A 107 0.23 2.75 10.86
CA THR A 107 0.24 1.38 11.41
C THR A 107 -0.24 1.33 12.85
N ARG A 108 -0.07 2.43 13.59
CA ARG A 108 -0.51 2.55 14.98
C ARG A 108 -2.03 2.63 15.13
N THR A 109 -2.71 3.30 14.20
CA THR A 109 -4.16 3.50 14.23
C THR A 109 -4.91 2.60 13.25
N ASP A 110 -4.18 1.81 12.48
CA ASP A 110 -4.68 0.96 11.40
C ASP A 110 -5.50 1.71 10.33
N ALA A 111 -5.31 3.02 10.20
CA ALA A 111 -6.16 3.88 9.40
C ALA A 111 -5.43 5.15 8.94
N PHE A 112 -5.78 5.66 7.76
CA PHE A 112 -5.42 7.01 7.34
C PHE A 112 -6.15 8.04 8.22
N ASN A 113 -5.41 9.03 8.75
CA ASN A 113 -5.98 10.07 9.60
C ASN A 113 -5.96 11.42 8.87
N ALA A 114 -7.10 11.78 8.27
CA ALA A 114 -7.25 13.02 7.50
C ALA A 114 -6.96 14.28 8.33
N SER A 115 -7.39 14.32 9.59
CA SER A 115 -7.17 15.47 10.47
C SER A 115 -5.68 15.67 10.79
N ALA A 116 -4.96 14.58 11.06
CA ALA A 116 -3.52 14.62 11.29
C ALA A 116 -2.76 15.02 10.01
N ALA A 117 -3.20 14.52 8.84
CA ALA A 117 -2.62 14.88 7.56
C ALA A 117 -2.83 16.37 7.22
N GLN A 118 -4.02 16.90 7.48
CA GLN A 118 -4.32 18.33 7.33
C GLN A 118 -3.49 19.19 8.29
N ALA A 119 -3.37 18.79 9.55
CA ALA A 119 -2.55 19.49 10.53
C ALA A 119 -1.07 19.51 10.16
N ASN A 120 -0.54 18.41 9.61
CA ASN A 120 0.82 18.35 9.10
C ASN A 120 0.99 19.22 7.85
N ALA A 121 0.04 19.19 6.90
CA ALA A 121 0.08 20.03 5.71
C ALA A 121 0.07 21.54 6.05
N ALA A 122 -0.66 21.94 7.10
CA ALA A 122 -0.70 23.33 7.57
C ALA A 122 0.64 23.86 8.11
N GLN A 123 1.60 22.97 8.40
CA GLN A 123 2.94 23.35 8.83
C GLN A 123 3.92 23.58 7.67
N ASP A 124 3.48 23.34 6.42
CA ASP A 124 4.29 23.42 5.21
C ASP A 124 5.66 22.69 5.30
N PRO A 125 5.69 21.42 5.74
CA PRO A 125 6.93 20.66 5.83
C PRO A 125 7.50 20.33 4.43
N PRO A 126 8.82 20.10 4.32
CA PRO A 126 9.44 19.72 3.05
C PRO A 126 8.83 18.45 2.46
N GLU A 127 8.59 18.49 1.14
CA GLU A 127 8.08 17.34 0.38
C GLU A 127 9.20 16.50 -0.22
N SER A 128 8.93 15.21 -0.42
CA SER A 128 9.84 14.34 -1.16
C SER A 128 9.58 14.49 -2.65
N SER A 129 10.62 14.74 -3.44
CA SER A 129 10.51 14.94 -4.89
C SER A 129 11.49 14.06 -5.64
N ALA A 130 11.33 13.97 -6.96
CA ALA A 130 12.30 13.31 -7.81
C ALA A 130 13.69 13.92 -7.60
N ILE A 131 14.69 13.08 -7.34
CA ILE A 131 16.08 13.54 -7.36
C ILE A 131 16.35 14.00 -8.80
N PRO A 132 16.80 15.23 -9.05
CA PRO A 132 17.19 15.63 -10.39
C PRO A 132 18.30 14.68 -10.85
N SER A 133 18.06 13.98 -11.96
CA SER A 133 19.08 13.14 -12.59
C SER A 133 20.21 14.07 -13.05
N ALA A 134 21.23 14.23 -12.22
CA ALA A 134 22.46 14.87 -12.62
C ALA A 134 23.11 13.96 -13.66
N THR A 135 22.99 14.34 -14.93
CA THR A 135 23.76 13.72 -16.01
C THR A 135 25.24 13.92 -15.67
N PRO A 136 26.07 12.89 -15.44
CA PRO A 136 27.48 13.11 -15.20
C PRO A 136 28.13 13.52 -16.51
N SER A 137 28.31 14.82 -16.70
CA SER A 137 29.29 15.33 -17.66
C SER A 137 30.67 14.94 -17.14
N ILE A 138 31.24 13.90 -17.74
CA ILE A 138 32.65 13.51 -17.65
C ILE A 138 33.54 14.74 -17.86
N GLY A 139 34.05 15.29 -16.76
CA GLY A 139 35.03 16.37 -16.71
C GLY A 139 36.15 15.99 -15.76
N PHE A 140 37.10 15.20 -16.27
CA PHE A 140 38.32 14.82 -15.56
C PHE A 140 39.19 16.06 -15.34
N SER A 141 39.39 16.48 -14.10
CA SER A 141 40.58 17.26 -13.69
C SER A 141 40.73 17.22 -12.17
N SER A 142 41.66 16.39 -11.73
CA SER A 142 42.24 16.41 -10.39
C SER A 142 43.07 17.69 -10.20
N PRO A 143 43.09 18.24 -8.98
CA PRO A 143 44.40 18.45 -8.38
C PRO A 143 44.50 18.11 -6.88
N LEU A 144 45.67 17.58 -6.54
CA LEU A 144 46.27 17.44 -5.20
C LEU A 144 46.60 18.82 -4.59
N PRO A 145 46.53 18.98 -3.25
CA PRO A 145 47.74 19.35 -2.48
C PRO A 145 47.80 18.58 -1.13
N THR A 146 48.91 17.97 -0.71
CA THR A 146 50.19 18.51 -0.17
C THR A 146 50.05 19.23 1.18
N ALA A 147 50.72 18.65 2.19
CA ALA A 147 50.78 19.07 3.60
C ALA A 147 51.71 20.27 3.87
N THR A 148 51.58 20.87 5.07
CA THR A 148 52.65 21.30 6.02
C THR A 148 52.31 22.63 6.72
N GLY A 149 52.53 22.72 8.05
CA GLY A 149 52.80 24.01 8.71
C GLY A 149 52.39 24.14 10.19
N SER A 150 53.31 23.81 11.10
CA SER A 150 53.23 24.02 12.56
C SER A 150 53.23 25.49 12.99
N GLY A 151 52.61 25.77 14.13
CA GLY A 151 52.83 26.98 14.93
C GLY A 151 52.54 26.72 16.42
N ALA A 152 53.59 26.78 17.25
CA ALA A 152 53.55 26.55 18.69
C ALA A 152 53.79 27.86 19.45
N ALA A 153 53.02 28.12 20.51
CA ALA A 153 53.43 28.85 21.72
C ALA A 153 52.37 28.72 22.84
N THR A 154 52.74 28.02 23.91
CA THR A 154 52.20 27.99 25.28
C THR A 154 52.82 29.12 26.13
N PRO A 155 52.58 29.27 27.47
CA PRO A 155 51.60 28.66 28.39
C PRO A 155 50.91 29.68 29.34
N LEU A 156 49.88 29.26 30.09
CA LEU A 156 49.70 29.62 31.52
C LEU A 156 48.60 28.72 32.15
N ALA A 157 48.98 27.96 33.17
CA ALA A 157 48.13 27.11 34.03
C ALA A 157 48.03 27.77 35.43
N PRO A 158 47.40 27.19 36.49
CA PRO A 158 46.61 25.96 36.59
C PRO A 158 45.31 26.10 37.42
N SER A 159 44.40 25.11 37.38
CA SER A 159 43.72 24.65 38.62
C SER A 159 43.00 23.29 38.46
N SER A 160 43.48 22.33 39.26
CA SER A 160 42.72 21.34 40.07
C SER A 160 41.86 20.24 39.41
N ALA A 161 42.51 19.07 39.18
CA ALA A 161 42.20 17.67 39.62
C ALA A 161 40.78 17.04 39.47
N PRO A 162 40.60 15.69 39.52
CA PRO A 162 41.53 14.56 39.41
C PRO A 162 41.18 13.51 38.30
N THR A 163 42.16 12.63 38.11
CA THR A 163 42.32 11.41 37.28
C THR A 163 41.22 10.35 37.25
N LEU A 164 41.10 9.60 36.13
CA LEU A 164 41.09 8.12 35.98
C LEU A 164 40.90 7.69 34.48
N PRO A 165 41.23 6.44 34.06
CA PRO A 165 42.12 6.18 32.92
C PRO A 165 41.45 5.79 31.58
N ALA A 166 42.23 5.94 30.52
CA ALA A 166 41.97 5.41 29.18
C ALA A 166 42.12 3.89 29.14
N SER A 167 41.19 3.20 28.45
CA SER A 167 41.37 1.86 27.86
C SER A 167 40.26 1.59 26.83
N SER A 168 40.61 1.49 25.55
CA SER A 168 39.78 0.83 24.52
C SER A 168 39.99 -0.68 24.58
N PRO A 169 38.94 -1.48 24.31
CA PRO A 169 39.12 -2.60 23.37
C PRO A 169 37.92 -2.86 22.42
N GLY A 170 38.26 -3.21 21.18
CA GLY A 170 37.58 -4.04 20.17
C GLY A 170 36.04 -4.21 20.12
N LYS A 171 35.45 -3.82 18.99
CA LYS A 171 34.11 -4.24 18.56
C LYS A 171 34.13 -5.74 18.19
N LYS A 172 33.35 -6.56 18.91
CA LYS A 172 33.03 -7.97 18.59
C LYS A 172 31.73 -8.03 17.77
N SER A 173 31.78 -8.70 16.61
CA SER A 173 30.64 -8.91 15.73
C SER A 173 29.71 -10.01 16.27
N ASN A 174 28.41 -9.74 16.37
CA ASN A 174 27.39 -10.70 16.81
C ASN A 174 26.75 -11.42 15.61
N THR A 175 27.56 -12.03 14.75
CA THR A 175 27.10 -12.79 13.58
C THR A 175 26.47 -14.14 13.96
N GLY A 176 26.89 -14.74 15.09
CA GLY A 176 26.45 -16.09 15.49
C GLY A 176 25.00 -16.19 15.99
N ALA A 177 24.44 -15.13 16.58
CA ALA A 177 23.08 -15.17 17.16
C ALA A 177 21.98 -15.05 16.09
N ILE A 178 22.28 -14.41 14.96
CA ILE A 178 21.31 -14.12 13.89
C ILE A 178 21.15 -15.33 12.96
N VAL A 179 22.21 -16.13 12.77
CA VAL A 179 22.17 -17.31 11.87
C VAL A 179 21.55 -18.54 12.57
N GLY A 180 21.58 -18.62 13.89
CA GLY A 180 21.03 -19.76 14.64
C GLY A 180 19.49 -19.84 14.66
N GLY A 181 18.80 -18.69 14.58
CA GLY A 181 17.34 -18.64 14.68
C GLY A 181 16.59 -19.19 13.46
N VAL A 182 17.10 -18.91 12.25
CA VAL A 182 16.39 -19.24 11.01
C VAL A 182 16.42 -20.74 10.72
N VAL A 183 17.54 -21.41 11.00
CA VAL A 183 17.68 -22.87 10.80
C VAL A 183 16.87 -23.65 11.83
N GLY A 184 16.75 -23.16 13.07
CA GLY A 184 15.90 -23.75 14.10
C GLY A 184 14.41 -23.57 13.83
N GLY A 185 14.00 -22.41 13.30
CA GLY A 185 12.60 -22.10 13.01
C GLY A 185 11.99 -22.95 11.89
N VAL A 186 12.70 -23.11 10.77
CA VAL A 186 12.21 -23.91 9.63
C VAL A 186 12.10 -25.40 10.01
N GLY A 187 13.07 -25.92 10.75
CA GLY A 187 13.01 -27.29 11.28
C GLY A 187 11.87 -27.51 12.27
N GLY A 188 11.66 -26.56 13.19
CA GLY A 188 10.60 -26.65 14.20
C GLY A 188 9.19 -26.61 13.60
N VAL A 189 8.93 -25.71 12.64
CA VAL A 189 7.62 -25.58 12.00
C VAL A 189 7.27 -26.81 11.15
N ALA A 190 8.25 -27.37 10.42
CA ALA A 190 8.03 -28.57 9.61
C ALA A 190 7.64 -29.80 10.46
N ILE A 191 8.28 -29.97 11.63
CA ILE A 191 7.98 -31.07 12.55
C ILE A 191 6.58 -30.90 13.16
N ILE A 192 6.21 -29.69 13.59
CA ILE A 192 4.90 -29.42 14.18
C ILE A 192 3.78 -29.63 13.16
N ALA A 193 3.94 -29.12 11.93
CA ALA A 193 2.98 -29.34 10.86
C ALA A 193 2.81 -30.83 10.50
N GLY A 194 3.91 -31.58 10.47
CA GLY A 194 3.90 -33.03 10.24
C GLY A 194 3.12 -33.81 11.32
N ILE A 195 3.31 -33.46 12.60
CA ILE A 195 2.60 -34.10 13.72
C ILE A 195 1.09 -33.80 13.66
N ILE A 196 0.71 -32.55 13.35
CA ILE A 196 -0.70 -32.16 13.23
C ILE A 196 -1.37 -32.90 12.06
N ALA A 197 -0.71 -32.94 10.90
CA ALA A 197 -1.23 -33.65 9.73
C ALA A 197 -1.41 -35.15 10.00
N TYR A 198 -0.45 -35.79 10.69
CA TYR A 198 -0.54 -37.21 11.06
C TYR A 198 -1.74 -37.50 11.97
N PHE A 199 -2.01 -36.65 12.97
CA PHE A 199 -3.16 -36.82 13.86
C PHE A 199 -4.50 -36.63 13.14
N ILE A 200 -4.60 -35.69 12.20
CA ILE A 200 -5.80 -35.47 11.39
C ILE A 200 -6.01 -36.63 10.40
N MET A 201 -4.95 -37.16 9.79
CA MET A 201 -5.08 -38.31 8.89
C MET A 201 -5.43 -39.58 9.64
N LYS A 202 -4.93 -39.76 10.88
CA LYS A 202 -5.28 -40.89 11.74
C LYS A 202 -6.74 -40.85 12.19
N SER A 203 -7.31 -39.68 12.46
CA SER A 203 -8.72 -39.56 12.86
C SER A 203 -9.70 -39.76 11.70
N ARG A 204 -9.26 -39.51 10.46
CA ARG A 204 -10.07 -39.72 9.25
C ARG A 204 -10.17 -41.18 8.80
N GLN A 205 -9.33 -42.07 9.31
CA GLN A 205 -9.42 -43.51 9.02
C GLN A 205 -10.56 -44.23 9.79
N SER A 206 -11.21 -43.55 10.74
CA SER A 206 -12.36 -44.11 11.49
C SER A 206 -13.75 -43.79 10.94
N THR A 207 -13.87 -43.06 9.82
CA THR A 207 -15.19 -42.81 9.20
C THR A 207 -15.14 -42.99 7.69
N SER A 208 -15.35 -44.23 7.24
CA SER A 208 -15.87 -44.52 5.91
C SER A 208 -17.15 -45.33 6.08
N ALA A 209 -18.30 -44.65 6.15
CA ALA A 209 -19.62 -45.23 5.89
C ALA A 209 -20.65 -44.13 5.56
N ASN A 210 -21.46 -44.41 4.53
CA ASN A 210 -22.67 -43.70 4.08
C ASN A 210 -22.53 -42.41 3.25
N THR A 211 -22.19 -42.61 1.98
CA THR A 211 -22.99 -42.04 0.88
C THR A 211 -24.03 -43.11 0.47
N TYR A 212 -25.19 -42.66 -0.06
CA TYR A 212 -26.34 -43.42 -0.62
C TYR A 212 -27.59 -43.52 0.26
N ALA A 213 -28.54 -42.60 0.02
CA ALA A 213 -29.98 -42.86 -0.22
C ALA A 213 -30.72 -41.52 -0.31
N ALA A 214 -31.78 -41.29 -1.08
CA ALA A 214 -32.34 -41.89 -2.28
C ALA A 214 -33.46 -40.91 -2.66
N ASN A 215 -33.43 -40.39 -3.88
CA ASN A 215 -34.56 -39.71 -4.50
C ASN A 215 -35.65 -40.77 -4.76
N GLY A 216 -36.88 -40.55 -4.26
CA GLY A 216 -37.96 -41.55 -4.30
C GLY A 216 -39.32 -40.92 -4.09
N THR A 217 -40.05 -40.81 -5.19
CA THR A 217 -41.35 -40.21 -5.45
C THR A 217 -42.56 -40.82 -4.71
N THR A 218 -43.58 -39.98 -4.55
CA THR A 218 -45.05 -40.25 -4.48
C THR A 218 -45.63 -41.04 -3.30
N ALA A 219 -46.55 -40.41 -2.54
CA ALA A 219 -48.00 -40.72 -2.60
C ALA A 219 -48.82 -39.79 -1.70
N ALA A 220 -50.05 -39.55 -2.15
CA ALA A 220 -51.09 -38.65 -1.69
C ALA A 220 -51.53 -38.79 -0.21
N SER A 221 -52.14 -37.73 0.33
CA SER A 221 -53.50 -37.77 0.89
C SER A 221 -54.02 -36.36 1.17
N ALA A 222 -55.23 -36.11 0.67
CA ALA A 222 -56.00 -34.86 0.73
C ALA A 222 -56.51 -34.53 2.15
N SER A 223 -56.88 -33.26 2.39
CA SER A 223 -58.17 -32.85 3.00
C SER A 223 -58.21 -31.34 3.38
N THR A 224 -59.25 -30.65 2.90
CA THR A 224 -60.07 -29.64 3.63
C THR A 224 -59.77 -28.13 3.51
N PHE A 225 -60.56 -27.49 2.63
CA PHE A 225 -61.39 -26.26 2.76
C PHE A 225 -60.93 -25.02 3.57
N GLY A 226 -60.94 -23.84 2.92
CA GLY A 226 -61.19 -22.53 3.55
C GLY A 226 -60.57 -21.32 2.80
N PRO A 227 -61.33 -20.26 2.40
CA PRO A 227 -60.95 -19.29 1.36
C PRO A 227 -60.43 -17.94 1.88
N HIS A 228 -59.73 -17.15 1.06
CA HIS A 228 -59.96 -15.70 0.86
C HIS A 228 -58.99 -15.08 -0.18
N ASP A 229 -59.59 -14.54 -1.24
CA ASP A 229 -59.35 -13.32 -2.02
C ASP A 229 -57.95 -12.77 -2.35
N ASP A 230 -57.82 -12.44 -3.66
CA ASP A 230 -57.16 -11.28 -4.29
C ASP A 230 -55.64 -11.05 -4.06
N MET A 231 -54.82 -10.61 -5.01
CA MET A 231 -54.89 -10.24 -6.43
C MET A 231 -53.42 -9.99 -6.83
N GLY A 232 -53.03 -10.16 -8.09
CA GLY A 232 -51.83 -9.49 -8.62
C GLY A 232 -50.72 -10.40 -9.16
N THR A 233 -51.04 -11.09 -10.25
CA THR A 233 -50.08 -11.51 -11.27
C THR A 233 -49.34 -10.32 -11.89
N SER A 234 -48.01 -10.43 -12.05
CA SER A 234 -47.36 -10.07 -13.32
C SER A 234 -45.90 -10.53 -13.38
N HIS A 235 -45.70 -11.60 -14.15
CA HIS A 235 -44.65 -11.84 -15.14
C HIS A 235 -43.37 -10.98 -15.05
N ILE A 236 -42.25 -11.63 -14.76
CA ILE A 236 -40.91 -11.12 -15.13
C ILE A 236 -40.69 -11.44 -16.61
N GLU A 237 -40.90 -10.43 -17.44
CA GLU A 237 -40.46 -10.41 -18.82
C GLU A 237 -38.95 -10.11 -18.85
N LYS A 238 -38.18 -11.05 -19.42
CA LYS A 238 -36.77 -10.84 -19.76
C LYS A 238 -36.71 -9.92 -20.98
N THR A 239 -36.43 -8.64 -20.78
CA THR A 239 -36.01 -7.75 -21.88
C THR A 239 -34.50 -7.83 -22.04
N ALA A 240 -34.08 -8.41 -23.16
CA ALA A 240 -32.74 -8.27 -23.71
C ALA A 240 -32.48 -6.78 -24.01
N PHE A 241 -31.33 -6.26 -23.57
CA PHE A 241 -30.91 -4.90 -23.87
C PHE A 241 -30.33 -4.87 -25.29
N ASP A 242 -31.03 -4.17 -26.18
CA ASP A 242 -30.65 -3.93 -27.56
C ASP A 242 -29.58 -2.84 -27.63
N ALA A 243 -28.49 -3.12 -28.33
CA ALA A 243 -27.35 -2.23 -28.50
C ALA A 243 -27.52 -1.46 -29.80
N THR A 244 -28.33 -0.40 -29.80
CA THR A 244 -28.34 0.56 -30.90
C THR A 244 -28.62 1.98 -30.39
N THR A 245 -27.80 2.93 -30.85
CA THR A 245 -27.90 4.40 -30.69
C THR A 245 -26.93 5.03 -29.67
N TYR A 246 -25.65 5.12 -30.04
CA TYR A 246 -24.81 6.23 -29.60
C TYR A 246 -24.63 7.18 -30.79
N ALA A 247 -25.36 8.29 -30.78
CA ALA A 247 -25.17 9.38 -31.73
C ALA A 247 -23.96 10.21 -31.28
N ALA A 248 -22.99 10.39 -32.17
CA ALA A 248 -21.82 11.23 -31.93
C ALA A 248 -22.22 12.71 -31.76
N PRO A 249 -21.60 13.47 -30.84
CA PRO A 249 -21.82 14.92 -30.75
C PRO A 249 -21.17 15.67 -31.93
N ALA A 250 -21.85 16.72 -32.39
CA ALA A 250 -21.46 17.55 -33.53
C ALA A 250 -20.16 18.36 -33.27
N PRO A 251 -19.36 18.66 -34.31
CA PRO A 251 -18.17 19.49 -34.18
C PRO A 251 -18.52 20.97 -33.94
N LEU A 252 -17.81 21.59 -32.99
CA LEU A 252 -17.89 23.01 -32.66
C LEU A 252 -17.34 23.87 -33.81
N THR A 253 -18.18 24.71 -34.40
CA THR A 253 -17.78 25.77 -35.33
C THR A 253 -17.25 26.98 -34.56
N THR A 254 -16.02 27.41 -34.86
CA THR A 254 -15.42 28.66 -34.35
C THR A 254 -15.94 29.88 -35.15
N PRO A 255 -16.21 31.02 -34.49
CA PRO A 255 -16.56 32.27 -35.19
C PRO A 255 -15.31 32.95 -35.81
N PRO A 256 -15.48 33.76 -36.88
CA PRO A 256 -14.39 34.45 -37.55
C PRO A 256 -13.85 35.63 -36.72
N PRO A 257 -12.59 36.06 -36.96
CA PRO A 257 -11.98 37.17 -36.24
C PRO A 257 -12.55 38.52 -36.69
N SER A 258 -12.87 39.38 -35.71
CA SER A 258 -13.22 40.78 -35.93
C SER A 258 -12.00 41.59 -36.36
N THR A 259 -12.11 42.28 -37.49
CA THR A 259 -11.21 43.37 -37.92
C THR A 259 -11.51 44.67 -37.20
#